data_AF-A0A7V6Z346-F1
#
_entry.id   AF-A0A7V6Z346-F1
#
_cell.length_a   1.000
_cell.length_b   1.000
_cell.length_c   1.000
_cell.angle_alpha   90.00
_cell.angle_beta   90.00
_cell.angle_gamma   90.00
#
_symmetry.space_group_name_H-M   'P 1'
#
loop_
_entity.id
_entity.type
_entity.pdbx_description
1 polymer ?
#
loop_
_entity_poly.entity_id
_entity_poly.type
_entity_poly.pdbx_seq_one_letter_code
_entity_poly.pdbx_strand_id
1 'polypeptide(L)'
;MKTIAKLLGVSVIVGALAVAQAQAQGGPRGRGGAGWGAGGQYGRMYDPKTVQTVTGEVVSVETFTPTNGMSSGVHLQLKTDAETISVHLGPNWYLDNQDVQIEAKDKIEVTGSKITFQGKPAIIAAQVKRGNEVLALRDENGFPRWAGWRRR
;
A
#
# COMPACT_ATOMS: atom_id res chain seq x y z
N MET A 1 -5.17 -5.62 88.02
CA MET A 1 -4.04 -6.13 87.21
C MET A 1 -4.62 -6.94 86.06
N LYS A 2 -4.59 -6.40 84.84
CA LYS A 2 -5.20 -6.98 83.63
C LYS A 2 -4.08 -7.44 82.69
N THR A 3 -3.93 -8.74 82.49
CA THR A 3 -2.98 -9.40 81.58
C THR A 3 -3.55 -9.35 80.15
N ILE A 4 -3.02 -8.51 79.24
CA ILE A 4 -1.96 -8.74 78.23
C ILE A 4 -2.16 -9.98 77.32
N ALA A 5 -2.73 -9.69 76.15
CA ALA A 5 -2.33 -10.04 74.78
C ALA A 5 -1.75 -11.43 74.44
N LYS A 6 -2.28 -12.01 73.35
CA LYS A 6 -1.53 -12.42 72.15
C LYS A 6 -2.48 -12.58 70.96
N LEU A 7 -2.36 -11.66 70.01
CA LEU A 7 -3.02 -11.66 68.70
C LEU A 7 -2.25 -12.60 67.75
N LEU A 8 -2.94 -13.64 67.29
CA LEU A 8 -2.63 -14.44 66.10
C LEU A 8 -3.82 -14.18 65.17
N GLY A 9 -3.74 -13.70 63.93
CA GLY A 9 -2.68 -13.80 62.94
C GLY A 9 -3.29 -14.45 61.72
N VAL A 10 -3.88 -13.67 60.79
CA VAL A 10 -4.08 -14.07 59.38
C VAL A 10 -4.10 -12.78 58.54
N SER A 11 -2.98 -12.46 57.92
CA SER A 11 -2.90 -11.47 56.85
C SER A 11 -3.42 -12.11 55.56
N VAL A 12 -4.56 -11.65 55.07
CA VAL A 12 -5.08 -12.03 53.75
C VAL A 12 -4.25 -11.30 52.70
N ILE A 13 -3.40 -12.05 52.01
CA ILE A 13 -2.57 -11.55 50.92
C ILE A 13 -3.45 -11.31 49.69
N VAL A 14 -3.45 -10.04 49.28
CA VAL A 14 -3.80 -9.42 48.01
C VAL A 14 -3.89 -10.40 46.82
N GLY A 15 -5.10 -10.59 46.30
CA GLY A 15 -5.34 -11.15 44.97
C GLY A 15 -5.65 -10.02 43.98
N ALA A 16 -4.63 -9.34 43.47
CA ALA A 16 -4.78 -8.44 42.33
C ALA A 16 -4.88 -9.30 41.06
N LEU A 17 -6.10 -9.62 40.63
CA LEU A 17 -6.32 -10.14 39.29
C LEU A 17 -6.10 -8.99 38.30
N ALA A 18 -4.88 -8.94 37.78
CA ALA A 18 -4.54 -8.13 36.63
C ALA A 18 -5.50 -8.50 35.49
N VAL A 19 -6.33 -7.55 35.08
CA VAL A 19 -7.06 -7.63 33.82
C VAL A 19 -5.99 -7.72 32.74
N ALA A 20 -5.80 -8.94 32.23
CA ALA A 20 -4.89 -9.22 31.14
C ALA A 20 -5.19 -8.20 30.04
N GLN A 21 -4.14 -7.44 29.73
CA GLN A 21 -4.10 -6.47 28.67
C GLN A 21 -4.74 -7.11 27.45
N ALA A 22 -5.85 -6.53 26.99
CA ALA A 22 -6.32 -6.76 25.63
C ALA A 22 -5.20 -6.23 24.73
N GLN A 23 -4.20 -7.08 24.49
CA GLN A 23 -3.38 -6.98 23.30
C GLN A 23 -4.42 -6.89 22.20
N ALA A 24 -4.56 -5.69 21.63
CA ALA A 24 -5.25 -5.51 20.38
C ALA A 24 -4.53 -6.45 19.41
N GLN A 25 -5.03 -7.68 19.33
CA GLN A 25 -4.64 -8.66 18.35
C GLN A 25 -4.87 -7.91 17.06
N GLY A 26 -3.76 -7.57 16.38
CA GLY A 26 -3.79 -6.87 15.12
C GLY A 26 -4.90 -7.46 14.30
N GLY A 27 -5.91 -6.63 14.02
CA GLY A 27 -7.16 -7.07 13.42
C GLY A 27 -6.88 -7.94 12.20
N PRO A 28 -7.79 -8.87 11.86
CA PRO A 28 -7.54 -9.88 10.85
C PRO A 28 -6.90 -9.23 9.61
N ARG A 29 -5.63 -9.59 9.35
CA ARG A 29 -4.87 -9.13 8.18
C ARG A 29 -5.75 -9.37 6.97
N GLY A 30 -6.37 -8.31 6.46
CA GLY A 30 -7.38 -8.40 5.42
C GLY A 30 -6.83 -9.23 4.26
N ARG A 31 -7.47 -10.37 4.01
CA ARG A 31 -7.19 -11.32 2.92
C ARG A 31 -7.51 -10.70 1.54
N GLY A 32 -6.94 -9.55 1.22
CA GLY A 32 -7.31 -8.77 0.03
C GLY A 32 -6.16 -8.06 -0.68
N GLY A 33 -4.90 -8.29 -0.29
CA GLY A 33 -3.79 -7.65 -0.98
C GLY A 33 -2.53 -8.43 -0.73
N ALA A 34 -2.13 -9.25 -1.71
CA ALA A 34 -0.87 -9.98 -1.73
C ALA A 34 0.34 -9.02 -1.69
N GLY A 35 0.56 -8.32 -0.58
CA GLY A 35 1.54 -7.26 -0.36
C GLY A 35 1.11 -5.83 -0.76
N TRP A 36 0.05 -5.66 -1.56
CA TRP A 36 -0.28 -4.39 -2.24
C TRP A 36 -1.17 -3.39 -1.46
N GLY A 37 -1.54 -3.69 -0.21
CA GLY A 37 -2.41 -2.81 0.59
C GLY A 37 -1.76 -1.48 0.95
N ALA A 38 -2.59 -0.49 1.33
CA ALA A 38 -2.13 0.85 1.72
C ALA A 38 -1.07 0.84 2.86
N GLY A 39 -1.20 -0.09 3.80
CA GLY A 39 -0.23 -0.28 4.89
C GLY A 39 1.01 -1.10 4.53
N GLY A 40 1.09 -1.66 3.31
CA GLY A 40 2.23 -2.41 2.80
C GLY A 40 3.40 -1.51 2.39
N GLN A 41 4.58 -2.11 2.17
CA GLN A 41 5.80 -1.38 1.83
C GLN A 41 5.60 -0.46 0.61
N TYR A 42 4.87 -0.94 -0.41
CA TYR A 42 4.55 -0.17 -1.62
C TYR A 42 3.53 0.95 -1.41
N GLY A 43 2.56 0.76 -0.52
CA GLY A 43 1.58 1.78 -0.18
C GLY A 43 2.22 2.98 0.52
N ARG A 44 3.15 2.72 1.45
CA ARG A 44 3.85 3.75 2.23
C ARG A 44 4.83 4.62 1.44
N MET A 45 5.22 4.19 0.25
CA MET A 45 6.10 4.99 -0.62
C MET A 45 5.36 6.11 -1.34
N TYR A 46 4.02 6.03 -1.44
CA TYR A 46 3.24 7.08 -2.06
C TYR A 46 3.12 8.29 -1.13
N ASP A 47 3.57 9.45 -1.61
CA ASP A 47 3.43 10.74 -0.93
C ASP A 47 2.55 11.68 -1.78
N PRO A 48 1.36 12.07 -1.29
CA PRO A 48 0.50 13.05 -1.96
C PRO A 48 1.20 14.38 -2.26
N LYS A 49 2.22 14.76 -1.48
CA LYS A 49 2.97 16.01 -1.67
C LYS A 49 3.93 15.97 -2.84
N THR A 50 4.28 14.78 -3.33
CA THR A 50 5.15 14.59 -4.51
C THR A 50 4.37 14.22 -5.76
N VAL A 51 3.03 14.38 -5.71
CA VAL A 51 2.18 14.10 -6.85
C VAL A 51 2.41 15.13 -7.95
N GLN A 52 2.70 14.62 -9.13
CA GLN A 52 2.88 15.41 -10.33
C GLN A 52 2.20 14.71 -11.51
N THR A 53 1.89 15.49 -12.54
CA THR A 53 1.41 14.98 -13.82
C THR A 53 2.55 15.03 -14.84
N VAL A 54 2.79 13.92 -15.52
CA VAL A 54 3.76 13.80 -16.61
C VAL A 54 3.07 13.25 -17.85
N THR A 55 3.46 13.72 -19.03
CA THR A 55 2.98 13.19 -20.31
C THR A 55 4.13 12.55 -21.04
N GLY A 56 3.86 11.45 -21.74
CA GLY A 56 4.90 10.77 -22.51
C GLY A 56 4.35 9.64 -23.37
N GLU A 57 5.27 8.96 -24.02
CA GLU A 57 5.00 7.75 -24.81
C GLU A 57 5.47 6.51 -24.06
N VAL A 58 4.63 5.48 -24.02
CA VAL A 58 4.97 4.20 -23.40
C VAL A 58 5.97 3.47 -24.29
N VAL A 59 7.16 3.20 -23.76
CA VAL A 59 8.21 2.44 -24.46
C VAL A 59 7.97 0.95 -24.30
N SER A 60 7.68 0.50 -23.08
CA SER A 60 7.41 -0.90 -22.76
C SER A 60 6.45 -1.01 -21.58
N VAL A 61 5.74 -2.14 -21.55
CA VAL A 61 4.90 -2.60 -20.43
C VAL A 61 5.52 -3.89 -19.91
N GLU A 62 5.86 -3.93 -18.63
CA GLU A 62 6.59 -5.05 -18.06
C GLU A 62 6.00 -5.43 -16.69
N THR A 63 6.06 -6.72 -16.38
CA THR A 63 5.68 -7.23 -15.07
C THR A 63 6.89 -7.32 -14.16
N PHE A 64 6.76 -6.92 -12.90
CA PHE A 64 7.80 -7.04 -11.90
C PHE A 64 7.24 -7.58 -10.59
N THR A 65 8.07 -8.25 -9.80
CA THR A 65 7.69 -8.71 -8.45
C THR A 65 8.42 -7.85 -7.43
N PRO A 66 7.73 -6.96 -6.69
CA PRO A 66 8.39 -5.99 -5.83
C PRO A 66 9.20 -6.59 -4.67
N THR A 67 8.76 -7.72 -4.12
CA THR A 67 9.37 -8.42 -2.97
C THR A 67 8.90 -9.88 -2.93
N ASN A 68 9.68 -10.79 -2.34
CA ASN A 68 9.27 -12.17 -2.11
C ASN A 68 7.95 -12.24 -1.31
N GLY A 69 6.96 -12.96 -1.84
CA GLY A 69 5.62 -13.09 -1.25
C GLY A 69 4.58 -12.05 -1.70
N MET A 70 4.96 -11.11 -2.56
CA MET A 70 4.05 -10.13 -3.18
C MET A 70 3.58 -10.64 -4.56
N SER A 71 2.32 -10.37 -4.93
CA SER A 71 1.87 -10.69 -6.31
C SER A 71 2.59 -9.79 -7.31
N SER A 72 2.80 -10.28 -8.53
CA SER A 72 3.38 -9.48 -9.62
C SER A 72 2.59 -8.19 -9.83
N GLY A 73 3.33 -7.10 -10.03
CA GLY A 73 2.83 -5.80 -10.46
C GLY A 73 3.24 -5.51 -11.89
N VAL A 74 2.67 -4.44 -12.43
CA VAL A 74 2.99 -3.92 -13.76
C VAL A 74 3.62 -2.54 -13.62
N HIS A 75 4.71 -2.33 -14.36
CA HIS A 75 5.27 -1.01 -14.59
C HIS A 75 5.32 -0.68 -16.09
N LEU A 76 5.42 0.60 -16.38
CA LEU A 76 5.64 1.14 -17.71
C LEU A 76 7.00 1.84 -17.74
N GLN A 77 7.70 1.75 -18.86
CA GLN A 77 8.76 2.71 -19.18
C GLN A 77 8.14 3.87 -19.95
N LEU A 78 7.99 5.01 -19.29
CA LEU A 78 7.40 6.21 -19.91
C LEU A 78 8.51 7.13 -20.41
N LYS A 79 8.59 7.33 -21.72
CA LYS A 79 9.48 8.32 -22.32
C LYS A 79 8.81 9.69 -22.30
N THR A 80 9.35 10.59 -21.49
CA THR A 80 8.99 12.01 -21.45
C THR A 80 9.99 12.81 -22.29
N ASP A 81 9.77 14.12 -22.42
CA ASP A 81 10.69 15.01 -23.13
C ASP A 81 12.07 15.11 -22.45
N ALA A 82 12.14 14.86 -21.14
CA ALA A 82 13.36 14.98 -20.35
C ALA A 82 14.10 13.63 -20.18
N GLU A 83 13.35 12.59 -19.84
CA GLU A 83 13.91 11.28 -19.48
C GLU A 83 12.92 10.13 -19.69
N THR A 84 13.42 8.90 -19.61
CA THR A 84 12.58 7.71 -19.50
C THR A 84 12.45 7.33 -18.04
N ILE A 85 11.22 7.31 -17.52
CA ILE A 85 10.92 7.06 -16.11
C ILE A 85 10.06 5.81 -15.94
N SER A 86 10.36 5.02 -14.90
CA SER A 86 9.54 3.87 -14.53
C SER A 86 8.26 4.33 -13.84
N VAL A 87 7.10 3.90 -14.34
CA VAL A 87 5.78 4.20 -13.79
C VAL A 87 5.14 2.92 -13.27
N HIS A 88 4.92 2.82 -11.96
CA HIS A 88 4.33 1.64 -11.33
C HIS A 88 2.80 1.80 -11.26
N LEU A 89 2.08 0.89 -11.91
CA LEU A 89 0.63 0.96 -12.03
C LEU A 89 -0.07 0.24 -10.87
N GLY A 90 0.47 -0.90 -10.45
CA GLY A 90 -0.15 -1.71 -9.41
C GLY A 90 -0.09 -3.20 -9.71
N PRO A 91 -0.88 -4.02 -8.99
CA PRO A 91 -0.88 -5.46 -9.18
C PRO A 91 -1.46 -5.88 -10.54
N ASN A 92 -0.83 -6.87 -11.17
CA ASN A 92 -1.26 -7.41 -12.48
C ASN A 92 -2.73 -7.83 -12.46
N TRP A 93 -3.13 -8.58 -11.42
CA TRP A 93 -4.49 -9.07 -11.27
C TRP A 93 -5.55 -7.97 -11.20
N TYR A 94 -5.19 -6.75 -10.78
CA TYR A 94 -6.15 -5.63 -10.78
C TYR A 94 -6.29 -5.07 -12.19
N LEU A 95 -5.16 -4.91 -12.88
CA LEU A 95 -5.08 -4.35 -14.23
C LEU A 95 -5.72 -5.26 -15.29
N ASP A 96 -5.60 -6.58 -15.14
CA ASP A 96 -6.28 -7.56 -16.01
C ASP A 96 -7.81 -7.43 -15.95
N ASN A 97 -8.35 -6.81 -14.89
CA ASN A 97 -9.78 -6.60 -14.67
C ASN A 97 -10.23 -5.17 -15.01
N GLN A 98 -9.40 -4.38 -15.69
CA GLN A 98 -9.75 -3.02 -16.13
C GLN A 98 -10.05 -3.00 -17.62
N ASP A 99 -10.99 -2.15 -18.02
CA ASP A 99 -11.31 -1.96 -19.44
C ASP A 99 -10.18 -1.22 -20.18
N VAL A 100 -9.42 -0.38 -19.46
CA VAL A 100 -8.31 0.41 -20.02
C VAL A 100 -7.02 -0.39 -19.97
N GLN A 101 -6.57 -0.86 -21.13
CA GLN A 101 -5.33 -1.64 -21.29
C GLN A 101 -4.24 -0.81 -21.94
N ILE A 102 -3.23 -0.36 -21.18
CA ILE A 102 -2.14 0.47 -21.72
C ILE A 102 -1.11 -0.39 -22.47
N GLU A 103 -0.73 0.02 -23.67
CA GLU A 103 0.22 -0.70 -24.53
C GLU A 103 1.45 0.13 -24.89
N ALA A 104 2.48 -0.51 -25.42
CA ALA A 104 3.63 0.19 -25.98
C ALA A 104 3.19 1.09 -27.16
N LYS A 105 3.83 2.26 -27.28
CA LYS A 105 3.54 3.36 -28.20
C LYS A 105 2.30 4.19 -27.86
N ASP A 106 1.57 3.86 -26.80
CA ASP A 106 0.49 4.71 -26.32
C ASP A 106 1.05 6.05 -25.81
N LYS A 107 0.36 7.14 -26.15
CA LYS A 107 0.59 8.44 -25.54
C LYS A 107 -0.33 8.59 -24.34
N ILE A 108 0.27 8.75 -23.17
CA ILE A 108 -0.45 8.78 -21.91
C ILE A 108 -0.06 9.99 -21.06
N GLU A 109 -1.02 10.40 -20.24
CA GLU A 109 -0.83 11.35 -19.16
C GLU A 109 -0.92 10.59 -17.83
N VAL A 110 0.12 10.66 -17.02
CA VAL A 110 0.21 9.96 -15.74
C VAL A 110 0.22 10.98 -14.62
N THR A 111 -0.74 10.87 -13.70
CA THR A 111 -0.72 11.59 -12.43
C THR A 111 -0.31 10.62 -11.33
N GLY A 112 0.78 10.92 -10.62
CA GLY A 112 1.31 10.03 -9.60
C GLY A 112 2.39 10.65 -8.73
N SER A 113 2.72 9.96 -7.65
CA SER A 113 3.74 10.38 -6.68
C SER A 113 5.13 10.01 -7.18
N LYS A 114 6.03 10.99 -7.25
CA LYS A 114 7.45 10.76 -7.57
C LYS A 114 8.16 10.18 -6.36
N ILE A 115 8.86 9.07 -6.56
CA ILE A 115 9.55 8.30 -5.52
C ILE A 115 10.94 7.87 -6.00
N THR A 116 11.75 7.38 -5.07
CA THR A 116 12.98 6.64 -5.37
C THR A 116 12.76 5.17 -5.07
N PHE A 117 12.80 4.32 -6.11
CA PHE A 117 12.66 2.87 -6.00
C PHE A 117 13.95 2.18 -6.43
N GLN A 118 14.53 1.35 -5.56
CA GLN A 118 15.82 0.67 -5.81
C GLN A 118 16.95 1.62 -6.28
N GLY A 119 16.99 2.84 -5.72
CA GLY A 119 18.00 3.85 -6.07
C GLY A 119 17.77 4.59 -7.38
N LYS A 120 16.65 4.36 -8.08
CA LYS A 120 16.27 5.04 -9.32
C LYS A 120 14.97 5.84 -9.14
N PRO A 121 14.78 6.96 -9.86
CA PRO A 121 13.52 7.68 -9.86
C PRO A 121 12.41 6.83 -10.50
N ALA A 122 11.24 6.83 -9.87
CA ALA A 122 10.05 6.17 -10.38
C ALA A 122 8.80 6.98 -9.99
N ILE A 123 7.67 6.70 -10.63
CA ILE A 123 6.38 7.29 -10.30
C ILE A 123 5.44 6.16 -9.88
N ILE A 124 4.80 6.29 -8.72
CA ILE A 124 3.65 5.45 -8.38
C ILE A 124 2.40 6.15 -8.92
N ALA A 125 1.76 5.54 -9.91
CA ALA A 125 0.58 6.12 -10.55
C ALA A 125 -0.62 6.12 -9.60
N ALA A 126 -1.32 7.25 -9.57
CA ALA A 126 -2.66 7.38 -9.02
C ALA A 126 -3.71 7.32 -10.13
N GLN A 127 -3.39 7.90 -11.29
CA GLN A 127 -4.23 7.89 -12.47
C GLN A 127 -3.38 7.83 -13.73
N VAL A 128 -3.85 7.07 -14.73
CA VAL A 128 -3.30 7.08 -16.08
C VAL A 128 -4.43 7.42 -17.05
N LYS A 129 -4.19 8.37 -17.94
CA LYS A 129 -5.14 8.78 -18.97
C LYS A 129 -4.56 8.50 -20.34
N ARG A 130 -5.35 7.86 -21.20
CA ARG A 130 -5.04 7.62 -22.60
C ARG A 130 -6.19 8.15 -23.44
N GLY A 131 -5.97 9.27 -24.13
CA GLY A 131 -7.05 9.96 -24.85
C GLY A 131 -8.21 10.31 -23.90
N ASN A 132 -9.37 9.68 -24.10
CA ASN A 132 -10.56 9.89 -23.27
C ASN A 132 -10.74 8.85 -22.16
N GLU A 133 -9.92 7.81 -22.15
CA GLU A 133 -9.99 6.73 -21.18
C GLU A 133 -9.15 7.06 -19.95
N VAL A 134 -9.69 6.79 -18.77
CA VAL A 134 -9.04 7.07 -17.49
C VAL A 134 -8.99 5.81 -16.65
N LEU A 135 -7.77 5.35 -16.38
CA LEU A 135 -7.46 4.29 -15.45
C LEU A 135 -7.14 4.89 -14.08
N ALA A 136 -8.10 4.81 -13.16
CA ALA A 136 -7.91 5.25 -11.78
C ALA A 136 -7.36 4.10 -10.92
N LEU A 137 -6.23 4.33 -10.26
CA LEU A 137 -5.48 3.34 -9.48
C LEU A 137 -5.51 3.65 -7.99
N ARG A 138 -5.52 4.94 -7.63
CA ARG A 138 -5.56 5.43 -6.25
C ARG A 138 -6.60 6.54 -6.10
N ASP A 139 -6.99 6.81 -4.86
CA ASP A 139 -7.76 8.00 -4.51
C ASP A 139 -6.86 9.21 -4.20
N GLU A 140 -7.48 10.35 -3.88
CA GLU A 140 -6.79 11.61 -3.57
C GLU A 140 -5.87 11.52 -2.34
N ASN A 141 -6.15 10.58 -1.43
CA ASN A 141 -5.35 10.33 -0.24
C ASN A 141 -4.23 9.30 -0.51
N GLY A 142 -4.12 8.79 -1.75
CA GLY A 142 -3.15 7.79 -2.15
C GLY A 142 -3.53 6.34 -1.81
N PHE A 143 -4.75 6.10 -1.30
CA PHE A 143 -5.22 4.74 -1.03
C PHE A 143 -5.44 4.01 -2.36
N PRO A 144 -4.83 2.83 -2.53
CA PRO A 144 -5.04 2.06 -3.74
C PRO A 144 -6.47 1.54 -3.81
N ARG A 145 -7.09 1.60 -5.00
CA ARG A 145 -8.47 1.13 -5.21
C ARG A 145 -8.64 -0.37 -5.02
N TRP A 146 -7.54 -1.12 -5.07
CA TRP A 146 -7.53 -2.53 -4.73
C TRP A 146 -7.45 -2.81 -3.21
N ALA A 147 -7.24 -1.81 -2.35
CA ALA A 147 -7.28 -1.99 -0.91
C ALA A 147 -8.72 -2.33 -0.46
N GLY A 148 -8.97 -3.61 -0.18
CA GLY A 148 -10.31 -4.10 0.20
C GLY A 148 -11.07 -4.79 -0.94
N TRP A 149 -10.45 -4.97 -2.10
CA TRP A 149 -11.02 -5.75 -3.19
C TRP A 149 -11.27 -7.20 -2.75
N ARG A 150 -12.55 -7.58 -2.64
CA ARG A 150 -12.95 -8.98 -2.50
C ARG A 150 -13.13 -9.55 -3.89
N ARG A 151 -12.41 -10.62 -4.24
CA ARG A 151 -12.86 -11.50 -5.34
C ARG A 151 -14.23 -12.01 -4.92
N ARG A 152 -15.28 -11.59 -5.63
CA ARG A 152 -16.58 -12.27 -5.55
C ARG A 152 -16.47 -13.61 -6.26
#